data_AF-A0A6B0TDX9-F1
#
_entry.id   AF-A0A6B0TDX9-F1
#
_cell.length_a   1.000
_cell.length_b   1.000
_cell.length_c   1.000
_cell.angle_alpha   90.00
_cell.angle_beta   90.00
_cell.angle_gamma   90.00
#
_symmetry.space_group_name_H-M   'P 1'
#
loop_
_entity.id
_entity.type
_entity.pdbx_description
1 polymer ?
#
loop_
_entity_poly.entity_id
_entity_poly.type
_entity_poly.pdbx_seq_one_letter_code
_entity_poly.pdbx_strand_id
1 'polypeptide(L)'
;MRWVRNLWLPPLAGLVLTVLFHEGTHGLAYRYFGYDIEYGVSWNGFYTAAPGQLHGKLESIAIAAAPLVLVTPVGVAYLFAPIQPLAQVGLYLLVLNTAGSIADLEQIGRLLALPRETLLCDGDQTYIYLPVEAA
;
A
#
# COMPACT_ATOMS: atom_id res chain seq x y z
N MET A 1 39.24 -1.91 4.27
CA MET A 1 38.05 -2.79 4.33
C MET A 1 36.98 -2.26 5.29
N ARG A 2 36.51 -1.02 5.13
CA ARG A 2 35.45 -0.43 5.98
C ARG A 2 34.05 -0.51 5.32
N TRP A 3 34.01 -0.76 4.01
CA TRP A 3 32.81 -0.79 3.17
C TRP A 3 32.01 -2.09 3.24
N VAL A 4 32.62 -3.21 3.64
CA VAL A 4 31.94 -4.53 3.66
C VAL A 4 31.09 -4.71 4.93
N ARG A 5 31.41 -4.01 6.03
CA ARG A 5 30.81 -4.27 7.34
C ARG A 5 29.35 -3.79 7.48
N ASN A 6 28.91 -2.89 6.61
CA ASN A 6 27.59 -2.25 6.71
C ASN A 6 26.69 -2.52 5.49
N LEU A 7 27.03 -3.50 4.64
CA LEU A 7 26.27 -3.79 3.41
C LEU A 7 24.80 -4.13 3.67
N TRP A 8 24.49 -4.63 4.87
CA TRP A 8 23.14 -5.05 5.28
C TRP A 8 22.26 -3.92 5.81
N LEU A 9 22.83 -2.77 6.19
CA LEU A 9 22.04 -1.66 6.75
C LEU A 9 21.11 -1.02 5.72
N PRO A 10 21.55 -0.67 4.49
CA PRO A 10 20.65 -0.07 3.50
C PRO A 10 19.51 -1.00 3.04
N PRO A 11 19.70 -2.30 2.79
CA PRO A 11 18.61 -3.22 2.48
C PRO A 11 17.60 -3.36 3.63
N LEU A 12 18.07 -3.52 4.86
CA LEU A 12 17.18 -3.65 6.02
C LEU A 12 16.41 -2.35 6.27
N ALA A 13 17.08 -1.20 6.18
CA ALA A 13 16.42 0.10 6.27
C ALA A 13 15.40 0.27 5.14
N GLY A 14 15.75 -0.09 3.90
CA GLY A 14 14.83 -0.09 2.77
C GLY A 14 13.59 -0.93 3.02
N LEU A 15 13.74 -2.17 3.49
CA LEU A 15 12.62 -3.04 3.83
C LEU A 15 11.69 -2.42 4.89
N VAL A 16 12.26 -2.01 6.03
CA VAL A 16 11.47 -1.45 7.13
C VAL A 16 10.78 -0.16 6.71
N LEU A 17 11.49 0.74 6.01
CA LEU A 17 10.91 1.97 5.50
C LEU A 17 9.81 1.69 4.47
N THR A 18 9.99 0.73 3.56
CA THR A 18 8.94 0.37 2.61
C THR A 18 7.68 -0.06 3.34
N VAL A 19 7.77 -1.00 4.29
CA VAL A 19 6.58 -1.46 5.02
C VAL A 19 5.88 -0.30 5.73
N LEU A 20 6.64 0.55 6.42
CA LEU A 20 6.08 1.70 7.13
C LEU A 20 5.43 2.70 6.19
N PHE A 21 6.06 3.01 5.05
CA PHE A 21 5.51 3.95 4.08
C PHE A 21 4.32 3.36 3.33
N HIS A 22 4.40 2.10 2.92
CA HIS A 22 3.35 1.43 2.16
C HIS A 22 2.06 1.32 2.97
N GLU A 23 2.11 0.61 4.11
CA GLU A 23 0.98 0.48 5.02
C GLU A 23 0.56 1.84 5.58
N GLY A 24 1.54 2.68 5.94
CA GLY A 24 1.28 4.04 6.40
C GLY A 24 0.47 4.85 5.40
N THR A 25 0.77 4.79 4.10
CA THR A 25 0.04 5.51 3.06
C THR A 25 -1.37 4.97 2.84
N HIS A 26 -1.59 3.65 2.92
CA HIS A 26 -2.95 3.10 2.96
C HIS A 26 -3.72 3.67 4.15
N GLY A 27 -3.12 3.64 5.34
CA GLY A 27 -3.79 4.14 6.54
C GLY A 27 -4.07 5.64 6.53
N LEU A 28 -3.18 6.44 5.93
CA LEU A 28 -3.44 7.86 5.68
C LEU A 28 -4.59 8.06 4.71
N ALA A 29 -4.66 7.26 3.63
CA ALA A 29 -5.74 7.32 2.66
C ALA A 29 -7.08 6.91 3.28
N TYR A 30 -7.13 5.81 4.03
CA TYR A 30 -8.32 5.39 4.77
C TYR A 30 -8.82 6.51 5.71
N ARG A 31 -7.92 7.07 6.53
CA ARG A 31 -8.27 8.17 7.45
C ARG A 31 -8.73 9.43 6.72
N TYR A 32 -8.16 9.73 5.56
CA TYR A 32 -8.60 10.86 4.73
C TYR A 32 -10.06 10.71 4.31
N PHE A 33 -10.51 9.49 4.04
CA PHE A 33 -11.92 9.19 3.74
C PHE A 33 -12.79 8.99 5.00
N GLY A 34 -12.24 9.17 6.19
CA GLY A 34 -12.99 9.13 7.45
C GLY A 34 -13.14 7.73 8.06
N TYR A 35 -12.33 6.76 7.63
CA TYR A 35 -12.37 5.41 8.19
C TYR A 35 -11.48 5.24 9.42
N ASP A 36 -11.93 4.43 10.36
CA ASP A 36 -11.13 3.94 11.48
C ASP A 36 -10.31 2.74 11.02
N ILE A 37 -9.00 2.78 11.25
CA ILE A 37 -8.09 1.76 10.70
C ILE A 37 -7.45 0.89 11.76
N GLU A 38 -7.08 -0.31 11.34
CA GLU A 38 -6.22 -1.22 12.04
C GLU A 38 -5.02 -1.61 11.17
N TYR A 39 -3.85 -1.68 11.81
CA TYR A 39 -2.65 -2.25 11.23
C TYR A 39 -2.41 -3.63 11.81
N GLY A 40 -1.96 -4.58 11.00
CA GLY A 40 -1.66 -5.91 11.48
C GLY A 40 -0.66 -6.66 10.64
N VAL A 41 -0.46 -7.93 11.01
CA VAL A 41 0.42 -8.87 10.33
C VAL A 41 -0.35 -10.16 10.11
N SER A 42 -0.35 -10.64 8.86
CA SER A 42 -0.91 -11.91 8.46
C SER A 42 0.18 -12.80 7.85
N TRP A 43 -0.17 -14.03 7.50
CA TRP A 43 0.74 -14.94 6.79
C TRP A 43 1.19 -14.39 5.42
N ASN A 44 0.42 -13.46 4.85
CA ASN A 44 0.68 -12.80 3.57
C ASN A 44 1.50 -11.52 3.68
N GLY A 45 1.83 -11.08 4.89
CA GLY A 45 2.57 -9.85 5.13
C GLY A 45 1.83 -8.89 6.06
N PHE A 46 2.32 -7.65 6.08
CA PHE A 46 1.69 -6.54 6.80
C PHE A 46 0.43 -6.11 6.05
N TYR A 47 -0.52 -5.53 6.79
CA TYR A 47 -1.74 -5.01 6.18
C TYR A 47 -2.27 -3.80 6.94
N THR A 48 -3.09 -3.03 6.25
CA THR A 48 -3.90 -1.94 6.77
C THR A 48 -5.33 -2.14 6.30
N ALA A 49 -6.28 -2.16 7.23
CA ALA A 49 -7.69 -2.40 6.93
C ALA A 49 -8.59 -1.46 7.73
N ALA A 50 -9.83 -1.32 7.31
CA ALA A 50 -10.89 -0.62 8.04
C ALA A 50 -12.01 -1.63 8.37
N PRO A 51 -11.83 -2.46 9.40
CA PRO A 51 -12.70 -3.60 9.65
C PRO A 51 -14.13 -3.15 10.01
N GLY A 52 -15.12 -3.88 9.49
CA GLY A 52 -16.54 -3.67 9.78
C GLY A 52 -17.14 -2.40 9.19
N GLN A 53 -16.40 -1.66 8.38
CA GLN A 53 -16.84 -0.41 7.75
C GLN A 53 -17.13 -0.61 6.26
N LEU A 54 -18.14 0.10 5.75
CA LEU A 54 -18.48 0.07 4.33
C LEU A 54 -17.68 1.12 3.58
N HIS A 55 -16.92 0.70 2.58
CA HIS A 55 -16.09 1.55 1.74
C HIS A 55 -16.69 1.69 0.34
N GLY A 56 -16.72 2.91 -0.20
CA GLY A 56 -17.09 3.11 -1.60
C GLY A 56 -16.06 2.52 -2.54
N LYS A 57 -16.49 2.03 -3.72
CA LYS A 57 -15.57 1.54 -4.77
C LYS A 57 -14.46 2.53 -5.11
N LEU A 58 -14.80 3.81 -5.33
CA LEU A 58 -13.83 4.80 -5.77
C LEU A 58 -12.81 5.15 -4.68
N GLU A 59 -13.25 5.17 -3.43
CA GLU A 59 -12.39 5.37 -2.27
C GLU A 59 -11.44 4.18 -2.11
N SER A 60 -11.97 2.96 -2.25
CA SER A 60 -11.18 1.72 -2.19
C SER A 60 -10.11 1.66 -3.30
N ILE A 61 -10.41 2.16 -4.51
CA ILE A 61 -9.43 2.30 -5.59
C ILE A 61 -8.37 3.34 -5.21
N ALA A 62 -8.77 4.49 -4.67
CA ALA A 62 -7.83 5.55 -4.27
C ALA A 62 -6.91 5.09 -3.13
N ILE A 63 -7.46 4.36 -2.14
CA ILE A 63 -6.71 3.78 -1.02
C ILE A 63 -5.69 2.74 -1.52
N ALA A 64 -6.11 1.82 -2.39
CA ALA A 64 -5.23 0.82 -2.98
C ALA A 64 -4.13 1.46 -3.84
N ALA A 65 -4.43 2.53 -4.58
CA ALA A 65 -3.45 3.21 -5.41
C ALA A 65 -2.46 4.10 -4.62
N ALA A 66 -2.76 4.43 -3.37
CA ALA A 66 -2.03 5.43 -2.58
C ALA A 66 -0.52 5.13 -2.45
N PRO A 67 -0.06 3.89 -2.14
CA PRO A 67 1.36 3.61 -2.03
C PRO A 67 2.09 3.79 -3.37
N LEU A 68 1.49 3.35 -4.47
CA LEU A 68 2.09 3.54 -5.80
C LEU A 68 2.21 5.02 -6.15
N VAL A 69 1.20 5.83 -5.84
CA VAL A 69 1.19 7.26 -6.18
C VAL A 69 2.12 8.07 -5.28
N LEU A 70 2.22 7.74 -3.99
CA LEU A 70 2.95 8.54 -3.00
C LEU A 70 4.37 8.04 -2.72
N VAL A 71 4.58 6.73 -2.62
CA VAL A 71 5.90 6.15 -2.30
C VAL A 71 6.81 6.12 -3.51
N THR A 72 6.27 5.89 -4.72
CA THR A 72 7.09 5.82 -5.95
C THR A 72 7.86 7.11 -6.22
N PRO A 73 7.25 8.33 -6.20
CA PRO A 73 8.00 9.56 -6.39
C PRO A 73 9.09 9.78 -5.33
N VAL A 74 8.84 9.36 -4.08
CA VAL A 74 9.84 9.42 -3.00
C VAL A 74 11.01 8.48 -3.31
N GLY A 75 10.74 7.23 -3.69
CA GLY A 75 11.77 6.28 -4.10
C GLY A 75 12.62 6.79 -5.28
N VAL A 76 11.96 7.35 -6.31
CA VAL A 76 12.64 7.98 -7.46
C VAL A 76 13.51 9.15 -7.01
N ALA A 77 13.02 10.03 -6.13
CA ALA A 77 13.84 11.14 -5.61
C ALA A 77 15.09 10.63 -4.88
N TYR A 78 14.95 9.57 -4.08
CA TYR A 78 16.08 8.96 -3.36
C TYR A 78 17.10 8.31 -4.29
N LEU A 79 16.70 7.77 -5.46
CA LEU A 79 17.65 7.24 -6.45
C LEU A 79 18.66 8.29 -6.92
N PHE A 80 18.27 9.56 -6.98
CA PHE A 80 19.14 10.67 -7.37
C PHE A 80 19.93 11.27 -6.20
N ALA A 81 19.87 10.69 -5.01
CA ALA A 81 20.62 11.18 -3.86
C ALA A 81 22.14 11.04 -4.11
N PRO A 82 22.95 12.07 -3.79
CA PRO A 82 24.41 12.02 -3.99
C PRO A 82 25.11 11.05 -3.04
N ILE A 83 24.40 10.52 -2.05
CA ILE A 83 24.92 9.60 -1.02
C ILE A 83 24.43 8.20 -1.36
N GLN A 84 25.36 7.31 -1.74
CA GLN A 84 25.05 5.96 -2.24
C GLN A 84 24.10 5.14 -1.33
N PRO A 85 24.24 5.11 0.01
CA PRO A 85 23.26 4.46 0.89
C PRO A 85 21.81 4.95 0.70
N LEU A 86 21.60 6.25 0.45
CA LEU A 86 20.25 6.80 0.23
C LEU A 86 19.69 6.35 -1.13
N ALA A 87 20.54 6.31 -2.17
CA ALA A 87 20.15 5.77 -3.47
C ALA A 87 19.77 4.28 -3.38
N GLN A 88 20.48 3.50 -2.57
CA GLN A 88 20.12 2.11 -2.29
C GLN A 88 18.76 2.01 -1.58
N VAL A 89 18.51 2.83 -0.56
CA VAL A 89 17.19 2.90 0.09
C VAL A 89 16.10 3.24 -0.93
N GLY A 90 16.33 4.20 -1.83
CA GLY A 90 15.40 4.54 -2.92
C GLY A 90 15.10 3.36 -3.84
N LEU A 91 16.12 2.59 -4.21
CA LEU A 91 15.94 1.36 -5.00
C LEU A 91 15.07 0.32 -4.27
N TYR A 92 15.32 0.10 -2.97
CA TYR A 92 14.51 -0.84 -2.18
C TYR A 92 13.08 -0.35 -1.98
N LEU A 93 12.86 0.95 -1.75
CA LEU A 93 11.53 1.55 -1.72
C LEU A 93 10.78 1.23 -3.00
N LEU A 94 11.39 1.44 -4.17
CA LEU A 94 10.75 1.17 -5.45
C LEU A 94 10.44 -0.31 -5.66
N VAL A 95 11.44 -1.18 -5.52
CA VAL A 95 11.28 -2.62 -5.78
C VAL A 95 10.25 -3.24 -4.84
N LEU A 96 10.36 -2.96 -3.54
CA LEU A 96 9.50 -3.57 -2.54
C LEU A 96 8.10 -2.95 -2.55
N ASN A 97 7.94 -1.65 -2.81
CA ASN A 97 6.62 -1.01 -2.94
C ASN A 97 5.89 -1.58 -4.17
N THR A 98 6.57 -1.69 -5.32
CA THR A 98 5.97 -2.29 -6.52
C THR A 98 5.60 -3.75 -6.32
N ALA A 99 6.44 -4.53 -5.63
CA ALA A 99 6.12 -5.93 -5.32
C ALA A 99 4.95 -6.05 -4.32
N GLY A 100 4.93 -5.21 -3.28
CA GLY A 100 3.84 -5.15 -2.29
C GLY A 100 2.49 -4.78 -2.92
N SER A 101 2.49 -3.90 -3.93
CA SER A 101 1.27 -3.45 -4.61
C SER A 101 0.68 -4.42 -5.63
N ILE A 102 1.13 -5.68 -5.71
CA ILE A 102 0.50 -6.66 -6.61
C ILE A 102 -0.97 -6.88 -6.22
N ALA A 103 -1.25 -7.05 -4.91
CA ALA A 103 -2.61 -7.22 -4.40
C ALA A 103 -3.44 -5.93 -4.59
N ASP A 104 -2.83 -4.76 -4.42
CA ASP A 104 -3.49 -3.47 -4.66
C ASP A 104 -3.95 -3.34 -6.12
N LEU A 105 -3.06 -3.64 -7.07
CA LEU A 105 -3.34 -3.56 -8.49
C LEU A 105 -4.39 -4.58 -8.92
N GLU A 106 -4.35 -5.79 -8.34
CA GLU A 106 -5.39 -6.79 -8.53
C GLU A 106 -6.75 -6.26 -8.03
N GLN A 107 -6.80 -5.70 -6.82
CA GLN A 107 -8.00 -5.10 -6.25
C GLN A 107 -8.54 -3.98 -7.15
N ILE A 108 -7.68 -3.05 -7.59
CA ILE A 108 -8.05 -1.97 -8.51
C ILE A 108 -8.64 -2.57 -9.80
N GLY A 109 -7.96 -3.53 -10.42
CA GLY A 109 -8.41 -4.19 -11.65
C GLY A 109 -9.78 -4.83 -11.51
N ARG A 110 -10.02 -5.55 -10.40
CA ARG A 110 -11.33 -6.14 -10.08
C ARG A 110 -12.40 -5.07 -9.90
N LEU A 111 -12.12 -4.05 -9.09
CA LEU A 111 -13.08 -2.98 -8.80
C LEU A 111 -13.43 -2.17 -10.05
N LEU A 112 -12.49 -1.93 -10.96
CA LEU A 112 -12.75 -1.21 -12.20
C LEU A 112 -13.83 -1.88 -13.06
N ALA A 113 -13.96 -3.21 -13.01
CA ALA A 113 -14.97 -3.97 -13.74
C ALA A 113 -16.39 -3.95 -13.11
N LEU A 114 -16.54 -3.44 -11.88
CA LEU A 114 -17.81 -3.47 -11.14
C LEU A 114 -18.62 -2.16 -11.27
N PRO A 115 -19.93 -2.13 -10.94
CA PRO A 115 -20.72 -0.90 -10.88
C PRO A 115 -20.15 0.13 -9.89
N ARG A 116 -20.46 1.42 -10.09
CA ARG A 116 -19.92 2.51 -9.25
C ARG A 116 -20.42 2.42 -7.81
N GLU A 117 -21.62 1.90 -7.64
CA GLU A 117 -22.37 1.75 -6.39
C GLU A 117 -21.88 0.55 -5.58
N THR A 118 -20.85 -0.17 -6.05
CA THR A 118 -20.23 -1.26 -5.32
C THR A 118 -19.66 -0.76 -4.00
N LEU A 119 -19.93 -1.52 -2.93
CA LEU A 119 -19.35 -1.30 -1.60
C LEU A 119 -18.44 -2.46 -1.21
N LEU A 120 -17.42 -2.17 -0.42
CA LEU A 120 -16.55 -3.16 0.20
C LEU A 120 -16.71 -3.14 1.72
N CYS A 121 -16.47 -4.25 2.39
CA CYS A 121 -16.34 -4.31 3.85
C CYS A 121 -15.25 -5.30 4.24
N ASP A 122 -14.30 -4.85 5.04
CA ASP A 122 -13.22 -5.71 5.53
C ASP A 122 -13.68 -6.47 6.79
N GLY A 123 -13.61 -7.80 6.76
CA GLY A 123 -13.82 -8.68 7.91
C GLY A 123 -12.76 -9.78 7.95
N ASP A 124 -13.12 -11.01 8.29
CA ASP A 124 -12.23 -12.18 8.12
C ASP A 124 -11.77 -12.34 6.65
N GLN A 125 -12.60 -11.85 5.73
CA GLN A 125 -12.31 -11.65 4.31
C GLN A 125 -12.92 -10.32 3.89
N THR A 126 -12.46 -9.76 2.77
CA THR A 126 -13.11 -8.60 2.16
C THR A 126 -14.38 -9.03 1.43
N TYR A 127 -15.51 -8.47 1.83
CA TYR A 127 -16.81 -8.68 1.20
C TYR A 127 -17.09 -7.59 0.17
N ILE A 128 -17.67 -7.96 -0.97
CA ILE A 128 -18.07 -7.04 -2.04
C ILE A 128 -19.59 -7.07 -2.18
N TYR A 129 -20.23 -5.91 -2.02
CA TYR A 129 -21.67 -5.73 -2.16
C TYR A 129 -21.98 -5.04 -3.48
N LEU A 130 -22.79 -5.70 -4.31
CA LEU A 130 -23.24 -5.17 -5.59
C LEU A 130 -24.64 -4.54 -5.45
N PRO A 131 -24.94 -3.48 -6.23
CA PRO A 131 -26.29 -2.95 -6.27
C PRO A 131 -27.25 -4.02 -6.82
N VAL A 132 -28.40 -4.17 -6.17
CA VAL A 132 -29.52 -4.97 -6.69
C VAL A 132 -30.45 -4.01 -7.43
N GLU A 133 -30.91 -4.37 -8.62
CA GLU A 133 -31.99 -3.61 -9.27
C GLU A 133 -33.19 -3.57 -8.33
N ALA A 134 -33.73 -2.37 -8.08
CA ALA A 134 -34.95 -2.22 -7.31
C ALA A 134 -36.08 -2.93 -8.09
N ALA A 135 -36.66 -3.97 -7.48
CA ALA A 135 -37.79 -4.72 -8.02
C ALA A 135 -39.04 -3.85 -8.20
#